data_AF-A0A358D971-F1
#
_entry.id   AF-A0A358D971-F1
#
_cell.length_a   1.000
_cell.length_b   1.000
_cell.length_c   1.000
_cell.angle_alpha   90.00
_cell.angle_beta   90.00
_cell.angle_gamma   90.00
#
_symmetry.space_group_name_H-M   'P 1'
#
loop_
_entity.id
_entity.type
_entity.pdbx_description
1 polymer ?
#
loop_
_entity_poly.entity_id
_entity_poly.type
_entity_poly.pdbx_seq_one_letter_code
_entity_poly.pdbx_strand_id
1 'polypeptide(L)' 'MLAGAMVLAGVTHLTVARKEFQAQVPPWAAELSPLDEDAIVVASGVFEIMLGTALVALPKERRRVGAI' A
#
# COMPACT_ATOMS: atom_id res chain seq x y z
N MET A 1 -12.78 10.68 -1.11
CA MET A 1 -11.40 11.14 -1.40
C MET A 1 -10.36 10.09 -1.00
N LEU A 2 -10.42 9.54 0.22
CA LEU A 2 -9.45 8.54 0.72
C LEU A 2 -9.19 7.37 -0.24
N ALA A 3 -10.22 6.69 -0.74
CA ALA A 3 -10.04 5.55 -1.65
C ALA A 3 -9.19 5.88 -2.90
N GLY A 4 -9.40 7.06 -3.49
CA GLY A 4 -8.58 7.53 -4.62
C GLY A 4 -7.16 7.91 -4.21
N ALA A 5 -6.99 8.48 -3.02
CA ALA A 5 -5.67 8.79 -2.47
C ALA A 5 -4.84 7.51 -2.20
N MET A 6 -5.49 6.43 -1.74
CA MET A 6 -4.83 5.14 -1.53
C MET A 6 -4.37 4.51 -2.85
N VAL A 7 -5.23 4.53 -3.89
CA VAL A 7 -4.82 4.07 -5.22
C VAL A 7 -3.65 4.89 -5.75
N LEU A 8 -3.70 6.22 -5.58
CA LEU A 8 -2.61 7.09 -6.00
C LEU A 8 -1.31 6.80 -5.24
N ALA A 9 -1.37 6.62 -3.92
CA ALA A 9 -0.21 6.28 -3.09
C ALA A 9 0.41 4.95 -3.51
N GLY A 10 -0.40 3.90 -3.69
CA GLY A 10 0.12 2.62 -4.12
C GLY A 10 0.72 2.67 -5.54
N VAL A 11 0.17 3.47 -6.45
CA VAL A 11 0.79 3.69 -7.77
C VAL A 11 2.13 4.41 -7.63
N THR A 12 2.27 5.41 -6.75
CA THR A 12 3.55 6.10 -6.56
C THR A 12 4.60 5.19 -5.91
N HIS A 13 4.23 4.26 -5.02
CA HIS A 13 5.12 3.22 -4.49
C HIS A 13 5.73 2.38 -5.61
N LEU A 14 4.93 2.04 -6.64
CA LEU A 14 5.35 1.13 -7.71
C LEU A 14 6.07 1.82 -8.87
N THR A 15 6.01 3.15 -8.97
CA THR A 15 6.47 3.88 -10.17
C THR A 15 7.50 4.96 -9.88
N VAL A 16 7.08 6.06 -9.23
CA VAL A 16 7.86 7.31 -9.17
C VAL A 16 8.66 7.45 -7.89
N ALA A 17 8.11 7.06 -6.75
CA ALA A 17 8.66 7.37 -5.42
C ALA A 17 9.22 6.13 -4.69
N ARG A 18 9.43 5.03 -5.43
CA ARG A 18 9.79 3.72 -4.85
C ARG A 18 11.03 3.79 -3.95
N LYS A 19 12.06 4.53 -4.36
CA LYS A 19 13.31 4.66 -3.60
C LYS A 19 13.13 5.50 -2.34
N GLU A 20 12.34 6.57 -2.43
CA GLU A 20 11.99 7.42 -1.31
C GLU A 20 11.19 6.66 -0.25
N PHE A 21 10.33 5.72 -0.68
CA PHE A 21 9.61 4.83 0.23
C PHE A 21 10.51 3.75 0.83
N GLN A 22 11.47 3.19 0.08
CA GLN A 22 12.45 2.26 0.64
C GLN A 22 13.25 2.90 1.79
N ALA A 23 13.63 4.17 1.64
CA ALA A 23 14.33 4.93 2.68
C ALA A 23 13.49 5.16 3.97
N GLN A 24 12.17 4.97 3.89
CA GLN A 24 11.24 5.06 5.02
C GLN A 24 10.94 3.70 5.66
N VAL A 25 11.39 2.60 5.05
CA VAL A 25 11.27 1.27 5.65
C VAL A 25 12.25 1.20 6.82
N PRO A 26 11.76 1.07 8.06
CA PRO A 26 12.66 1.00 9.20
C PRO A 26 13.38 -0.36 9.21
N PRO A 27 14.64 -0.42 9.69
CA PRO A 27 15.43 -1.65 9.66
C PRO A 27 14.73 -2.86 10.30
N TRP A 28 14.02 -2.63 11.41
CA TRP A 28 13.29 -3.68 12.10
C TRP A 28 12.21 -4.36 11.23
N ALA A 29 11.65 -3.67 10.22
CA ALA A 29 10.62 -4.24 9.34
C ALA A 29 11.23 -5.27 8.37
N ALA A 30 12.41 -4.98 7.83
CA ALA A 30 13.17 -5.91 7.01
C ALA A 30 13.78 -7.04 7.84
N GLU A 31 14.10 -6.81 9.12
CA GLU A 31 14.59 -7.87 10.02
C GLU A 31 13.47 -8.83 10.48
N LEU A 32 12.26 -8.32 10.73
CA LEU A 32 11.12 -9.14 11.20
C LEU A 32 10.41 -9.89 10.07
N SER A 33 10.59 -9.45 8.82
CA SER A 33 9.97 -10.08 7.66
C SER A 33 11.01 -10.80 6.81
N PRO A 34 10.62 -11.82 6.03
CA PRO A 34 11.53 -12.44 5.05
C PRO A 34 11.68 -11.59 3.77
N LEU A 35 11.34 -10.30 3.82
CA LEU A 35 11.29 -9.38 2.68
C LEU A 35 12.35 -8.30 2.84
N ASP A 36 13.00 -7.93 1.74
CA ASP A 36 13.83 -6.73 1.68
C ASP A 36 12.96 -5.45 1.62
N GLU A 37 13.59 -4.28 1.77
CA GLU A 37 12.89 -3.01 1.80
C GLU A 37 12.11 -2.75 0.51
N ASP A 38 12.63 -3.20 -0.63
CA ASP A 38 11.98 -3.07 -1.92
C ASP A 38 10.69 -3.91 -2.00
N ALA A 39 10.74 -5.17 -1.58
CA ALA A 39 9.58 -6.04 -1.53
C ALA A 39 8.53 -5.54 -0.54
N ILE A 40 8.94 -4.95 0.59
CA ILE A 40 8.02 -4.31 1.55
C ILE A 40 7.26 -3.15 0.89
N VAL A 41 7.95 -2.28 0.15
CA VAL A 41 7.33 -1.13 -0.55
C VAL A 41 6.39 -1.60 -1.68
N VAL A 42 6.79 -2.62 -2.43
CA VAL A 42 5.92 -3.20 -3.47
C VAL A 42 4.67 -3.79 -2.86
N ALA A 43 4.82 -4.60 -1.81
CA ALA A 43 3.70 -5.24 -1.15
C ALA A 43 2.73 -4.19 -0.61
N SER A 44 3.22 -3.16 0.09
CA SER A 44 2.36 -2.09 0.62
C SER A 44 1.62 -1.35 -0.50
N GLY A 45 2.31 -1.00 -1.60
CA GLY A 45 1.68 -0.31 -2.72
C GLY A 45 0.59 -1.14 -3.41
N VAL A 46 0.80 -2.45 -3.57
CA VAL A 46 -0.23 -3.37 -4.08
C VAL A 46 -1.43 -3.41 -3.13
N PHE A 47 -1.19 -3.50 -1.82
CA PHE A 47 -2.26 -3.51 -0.81
C PHE A 47 -3.09 -2.22 -0.84
N GLU A 48 -2.47 -1.06 -0.95
CA GLU A 48 -3.17 0.22 -1.03
C GLU A 48 -4.02 0.36 -2.29
N ILE A 49 -3.51 -0.10 -3.44
CA ILE A 49 -4.29 -0.16 -4.69
C ILE A 49 -5.48 -1.08 -4.50
N MET A 50 -5.27 -2.31 -4.02
CA MET A 50 -6.34 -3.28 -3.81
C MET A 50 -7.41 -2.74 -2.87
N LEU A 51 -7.00 -2.14 -1.75
CA LEU A 51 -7.91 -1.61 -0.74
C LEU A 51 -8.68 -0.38 -1.25
N GLY A 52 -7.98 0.56 -1.88
CA GLY A 52 -8.59 1.73 -2.50
C GLY A 52 -9.58 1.35 -3.62
N THR A 53 -9.21 0.42 -4.49
CA THR A 53 -10.09 -0.12 -5.53
C THR A 53 -11.28 -0.87 -4.94
N ALA A 54 -11.08 -1.70 -3.91
CA ALA A 54 -12.16 -2.43 -3.24
C ALA A 54 -13.18 -1.48 -2.60
N LEU A 55 -12.74 -0.39 -1.96
CA LEU A 55 -13.63 0.64 -1.41
C LEU A 55 -14.50 1.31 -2.50
N VAL A 56 -14.01 1.42 -3.74
CA VAL A 56 -14.78 1.96 -4.86
C VAL A 56 -15.69 0.89 -5.48
N ALA A 57 -15.15 -0.28 -5.80
CA ALA A 57 -15.80 -1.35 -6.55
C ALA A 57 -16.80 -2.17 -5.72
N LEU A 58 -16.65 -2.22 -4.39
CA LEU A 58 -17.51 -2.99 -3.48
C LEU A 58 -18.28 -2.05 -2.52
N PRO A 59 -19.21 -1.22 -3.00
CA PRO A 59 -19.87 -0.19 -2.19
C PRO A 59 -20.65 -0.78 -0.99
N LYS A 60 -21.18 -1.99 -1.11
CA LYS A 60 -21.89 -2.70 -0.03
C LYS A 60 -20.95 -3.19 1.08
N GLU A 61 -19.68 -3.43 0.76
CA GLU A 61 -18.69 -3.95 1.70
C GLU A 61 -17.77 -2.86 2.26
N ARG A 62 -17.96 -1.58 1.89
CA ARG A 62 -17.12 -0.45 2.33
C ARG A 62 -16.84 -0.43 3.82
N ARG A 63 -17.85 -0.73 4.64
CA ARG A 63 -17.70 -0.76 6.10
C ARG A 63 -16.81 -1.91 6.57
N ARG A 64 -16.87 -3.09 5.93
CA ARG A 64 -16.01 -4.22 6.26
C ARG A 64 -14.59 -3.98 5.75
N VAL A 65 -14.46 -3.57 4.51
CA VAL A 65 -13.18 -3.30 3.84
C VAL A 65 -12.40 -2.18 4.54
N GLY A 66 -13.05 -1.06 4.88
CA GLY A 66 -12.39 0.05 5.56
C GLY A 66 -12.20 -0.12 7.07
N ALA A 67 -12.61 -1.26 7.63
CA ALA A 67 -12.37 -1.59 9.05
C ALA A 67 -11.16 -2.50 9.25
N ILE A 68 -10.56 -2.98 8.15
CA ILE A 68 -9.27 -3.67 8.11
C ILE A 68 -8.19 -2.60 8.02
#